data_AF-A0A948LVF2-F1
#
_entry.id   AF-A0A948LVF2-F1
#
_cell.length_a   1.000
_cell.length_b   1.000
_cell.length_c   1.000
_cell.angle_alpha   90.00
_cell.angle_beta   90.00
_cell.angle_gamma   90.00
#
_symmetry.space_group_name_H-M   'P 1'
#
loop_
_entity.id
_entity.type
_entity.pdbx_description
1 polymer ?
#
loop_
_entity_poly.entity_id
_entity_poly.type
_entity_poly.pdbx_seq_one_letter_code
_entity_poly.pdbx_strand_id
1 'polypeptide(L)'
;MAESETPLTPRGRFWFGLTFVAFGIMPMLATFDIGLLGTDDINGPPWLGLAAGGVFVAAGLAVMAGPERPVFNGILAILVIAGLAALGNWIAFGAGERVCAGSILFWKSDMSGLGCRIPFGMGALITNAILLLMVVVVLQKAMGGPPRLAGPRRWTENLLLLMLAPILLPVVLFLFARSGLEAVMTRLETGSWPRNEGFIARMKAKRAQGKKPE
;
A
#
# COMPACT_ATOMS: atom_id res chain seq x y z
N MET A 1 -17.08 10.92 13.60
CA MET A 1 -18.14 11.34 12.66
C MET A 1 -17.73 10.77 11.31
N ALA A 2 -18.44 9.75 10.81
CA ALA A 2 -18.19 9.24 9.47
C ALA A 2 -18.89 10.21 8.50
N GLU A 3 -18.13 11.03 7.78
CA GLU A 3 -18.68 11.74 6.63
C GLU A 3 -19.27 10.69 5.69
N SER A 4 -20.53 10.88 5.28
CA SER A 4 -21.10 10.04 4.24
C SER A 4 -20.38 10.39 2.95
N GLU A 5 -19.39 9.60 2.55
CA GLU A 5 -18.75 9.72 1.25
C GLU A 5 -19.83 9.45 0.18
N THR A 6 -20.44 10.51 -0.33
CA THR A 6 -21.38 10.41 -1.45
C THR A 6 -20.61 9.89 -2.65
N PRO A 7 -20.94 8.69 -3.17
CA PRO A 7 -20.21 8.12 -4.30
C PRO A 7 -20.35 9.02 -5.53
N LEU A 8 -19.28 9.11 -6.33
CA LEU A 8 -19.31 9.87 -7.57
C LEU A 8 -20.43 9.37 -8.50
N THR A 9 -21.16 10.31 -9.09
CA THR A 9 -22.16 9.99 -10.12
C THR A 9 -21.50 9.24 -11.29
N PRO A 10 -22.23 8.41 -12.04
CA PRO A 10 -21.66 7.69 -13.19
C PRO A 10 -20.96 8.61 -14.21
N ARG A 11 -21.53 9.80 -14.46
CA ARG A 11 -20.92 10.82 -15.31
C ARG A 11 -19.64 11.39 -14.69
N GLY A 12 -19.63 11.63 -13.39
CA GLY A 12 -18.44 12.08 -12.66
C GLY A 12 -17.30 11.06 -12.73
N ARG A 13 -17.61 9.77 -12.53
CA ARG A 13 -16.65 8.65 -12.68
C ARG A 13 -16.06 8.58 -14.09
N PHE A 14 -16.90 8.74 -15.11
CA PHE A 14 -16.46 8.73 -16.50
C PHE A 14 -15.44 9.84 -16.79
N TRP A 15 -15.79 11.09 -16.48
CA TRP A 15 -14.90 12.24 -16.74
C TRP A 15 -13.63 12.19 -15.91
N PHE A 16 -13.73 11.81 -14.63
CA PHE A 16 -12.56 11.66 -13.77
C PHE A 16 -11.65 10.52 -14.22
N GLY A 17 -12.19 9.38 -14.64
CA GLY A 17 -11.36 8.29 -15.17
C GLY A 17 -10.74 8.64 -16.53
N LEU A 18 -11.44 9.39 -17.39
CA LEU A 18 -10.93 9.82 -18.68
C LEU A 18 -9.69 10.74 -18.53
N THR A 19 -9.66 11.63 -17.53
CA THR A 19 -8.47 12.46 -17.30
C THR A 19 -7.26 11.59 -16.95
N PHE A 20 -7.41 10.59 -16.08
CA PHE A 20 -6.32 9.64 -15.77
C PHE A 20 -5.84 8.87 -16.99
N VAL A 21 -6.77 8.40 -17.84
CA VAL A 21 -6.40 7.72 -19.10
C VAL A 21 -5.61 8.67 -20.01
N ALA A 22 -6.08 9.91 -20.20
CA ALA A 22 -5.39 10.89 -21.02
C ALA A 22 -3.98 11.21 -20.50
N PHE A 23 -3.82 11.42 -19.19
CA PHE A 23 -2.52 11.63 -18.55
C PHE A 23 -1.61 10.40 -18.64
N GLY A 24 -2.17 9.18 -18.60
CA GLY A 24 -1.41 7.95 -18.75
C GLY A 24 -0.92 7.67 -20.17
N ILE A 25 -1.70 8.07 -21.19
CA ILE A 25 -1.30 7.89 -22.59
C ILE A 25 -0.05 8.69 -22.93
N MET A 26 0.12 9.89 -22.38
CA MET A 26 1.28 10.75 -22.68
C MET A 26 2.64 10.05 -22.44
N PRO A 27 2.97 9.53 -21.25
CA PRO A 27 4.24 8.81 -21.04
C PRO A 27 4.32 7.47 -21.79
N MET A 28 3.19 6.84 -22.17
CA MET A 28 3.24 5.66 -23.05
C MET A 28 3.66 6.02 -24.48
N LEU A 29 3.19 7.14 -25.01
CA LEU A 29 3.56 7.62 -26.35
C LEU A 29 5.02 8.11 -26.38
N ALA A 30 5.49 8.72 -25.28
CA ALA A 30 6.89 9.12 -25.11
C ALA A 30 7.87 7.94 -25.28
N THR A 31 7.49 6.73 -24.88
CA THR A 31 8.30 5.50 -25.09
C THR A 31 8.60 5.22 -26.56
N PHE A 32 7.77 5.72 -27.48
CA PHE A 32 7.89 5.51 -28.92
C PHE A 32 8.28 6.79 -29.68
N ASP A 33 8.70 7.84 -28.98
CA ASP A 33 8.98 9.17 -29.55
C ASP A 33 7.77 9.76 -30.30
N ILE A 34 6.56 9.49 -29.81
CA ILE A 34 5.31 10.03 -30.36
C ILE A 34 4.78 11.13 -29.44
N GLY A 35 4.53 12.32 -29.98
CA GLY A 35 3.85 13.41 -29.28
C GLY A 35 4.79 14.51 -28.78
N LEU A 36 4.48 15.08 -27.63
CA LEU A 36 5.19 16.24 -27.06
C LEU A 36 6.44 15.86 -26.24
N LEU A 37 6.55 14.59 -25.84
CA LEU A 37 7.64 14.06 -25.03
C LEU A 37 8.33 12.96 -25.84
N GLY A 38 9.65 12.85 -25.71
CA GLY A 38 10.46 11.79 -26.32
C GLY A 38 11.02 10.82 -25.29
N THR A 39 11.79 9.83 -25.75
CA THR A 39 12.50 8.90 -24.87
C THR A 39 13.54 9.59 -24.00
N ASP A 40 14.08 10.72 -24.46
CA ASP A 40 15.05 11.54 -23.73
C ASP A 40 14.45 12.21 -22.48
N ASP A 41 13.12 12.37 -22.43
CA ASP A 41 12.41 12.88 -21.25
C ASP A 41 12.14 11.77 -20.20
N ILE A 42 12.41 10.50 -20.53
CA ILE A 42 12.24 9.37 -19.63
C ILE A 42 13.56 9.13 -18.87
N ASN A 43 13.51 9.29 -17.55
CA ASN A 43 14.63 8.98 -16.67
C ASN A 43 14.81 7.47 -16.48
N GLY A 44 15.28 6.77 -17.51
CA GLY A 44 15.56 5.34 -17.52
C GLY A 44 15.23 4.67 -18.86
N PRO A 45 15.17 3.34 -18.93
CA PRO A 45 14.85 2.64 -20.16
C PRO A 45 13.42 2.96 -20.64
N PRO A 46 13.18 2.99 -21.96
CA PRO A 46 11.90 3.45 -22.53
C PRO A 46 10.66 2.72 -22.00
N TRP A 47 10.78 1.43 -21.65
CA TRP A 47 9.66 0.64 -21.12
C TRP A 47 9.07 1.20 -19.80
N LEU A 48 9.82 2.04 -19.06
CA LEU A 48 9.28 2.72 -17.88
C LEU A 48 8.14 3.67 -18.22
N GLY A 49 8.17 4.33 -19.39
CA GLY A 49 7.07 5.16 -19.86
C GLY A 49 5.78 4.36 -20.05
N LEU A 50 5.90 3.16 -20.64
CA LEU A 50 4.80 2.21 -20.75
C LEU A 50 4.28 1.73 -19.39
N ALA A 51 5.17 1.39 -18.47
CA ALA A 51 4.78 0.93 -17.13
C ALA A 51 4.07 2.06 -16.36
N ALA A 52 4.66 3.26 -16.30
CA ALA A 52 4.09 4.41 -15.61
C ALA A 52 2.77 4.86 -16.23
N GLY A 53 2.71 5.03 -17.55
CA GLY A 53 1.49 5.39 -18.24
C GLY A 53 0.40 4.33 -18.15
N GLY A 54 0.78 3.05 -18.23
CA GLY A 54 -0.12 1.92 -18.05
C GLY A 54 -0.79 1.90 -16.67
N VAL A 55 -0.08 2.30 -15.61
CA VAL A 55 -0.67 2.46 -14.26
C VAL A 55 -1.80 3.49 -14.27
N PHE A 56 -1.57 4.67 -14.87
CA PHE A 56 -2.60 5.72 -14.96
C PHE A 56 -3.79 5.30 -15.82
N VAL A 57 -3.53 4.65 -16.96
CA VAL A 57 -4.60 4.12 -17.82
C VAL A 57 -5.43 3.07 -17.09
N ALA A 58 -4.79 2.09 -16.44
CA ALA A 58 -5.49 1.05 -15.70
C ALA A 58 -6.31 1.62 -14.53
N ALA A 59 -5.76 2.60 -13.80
CA ALA A 59 -6.47 3.30 -12.74
C ALA A 59 -7.69 4.07 -13.28
N GLY A 60 -7.53 4.83 -14.37
CA GLY A 60 -8.63 5.56 -15.00
C GLY A 60 -9.74 4.63 -15.48
N LEU A 61 -9.38 3.51 -16.13
CA LEU A 61 -10.34 2.47 -16.52
C LEU A 61 -11.07 1.87 -15.30
N ALA A 62 -10.39 1.69 -14.17
CA ALA A 62 -10.99 1.12 -12.96
C ALA A 62 -12.03 2.07 -12.36
N VAL A 63 -11.73 3.38 -12.35
CA VAL A 63 -12.68 4.41 -11.91
C VAL A 63 -13.92 4.43 -12.80
N MET A 64 -13.74 4.39 -14.12
CA MET A 64 -14.86 4.37 -15.07
C MET A 64 -15.71 3.11 -14.96
N ALA A 65 -15.08 1.95 -14.75
CA ALA A 65 -15.77 0.67 -14.66
C ALA A 65 -16.64 0.55 -13.40
N GLY A 66 -16.22 1.16 -12.29
CA GLY A 66 -17.05 1.26 -11.08
C GLY A 66 -17.34 -0.07 -10.37
N PRO A 67 -18.04 -0.05 -9.23
CA PRO A 67 -18.25 -1.25 -8.40
C PRO A 67 -19.09 -2.34 -9.08
N GLU A 68 -19.76 -2.01 -10.20
CA GLU A 68 -20.64 -2.92 -10.94
C GLU A 68 -19.88 -4.10 -11.58
N ARG A 69 -18.56 -3.98 -11.78
CA ARG A 69 -17.71 -5.03 -12.40
C ARG A 69 -16.52 -5.39 -11.49
N PRO A 70 -16.75 -6.09 -10.36
CA PRO A 70 -15.73 -6.28 -9.32
C PRO A 70 -14.53 -7.10 -9.78
N VAL A 71 -14.72 -8.09 -10.66
CA VAL A 71 -13.60 -8.90 -11.20
C VAL A 71 -12.75 -8.07 -12.15
N PHE A 72 -13.37 -7.31 -13.05
CA PHE A 72 -12.67 -6.43 -13.98
C PHE A 72 -11.88 -5.35 -13.24
N ASN A 73 -12.47 -4.71 -12.23
CA ASN A 73 -11.75 -3.77 -11.37
C ASN A 73 -10.62 -4.44 -10.60
N GLY A 74 -10.81 -5.68 -10.14
CA GLY A 74 -9.75 -6.46 -9.51
C GLY A 74 -8.54 -6.64 -10.43
N ILE A 75 -8.78 -6.96 -11.71
CA ILE A 75 -7.73 -7.09 -12.72
C ILE A 75 -7.03 -5.74 -12.96
N LEU A 76 -7.79 -4.66 -13.14
CA LEU A 76 -7.20 -3.33 -13.34
C LEU A 76 -6.38 -2.87 -12.13
N ALA A 77 -6.86 -3.13 -10.91
CA ALA A 77 -6.12 -2.86 -9.69
C ALA A 77 -4.83 -3.70 -9.60
N ILE A 78 -4.86 -4.97 -10.03
CA ILE A 78 -3.65 -5.79 -10.16
C ILE A 78 -2.68 -5.16 -11.16
N LEU A 79 -3.14 -4.66 -12.31
CA LEU A 79 -2.28 -4.00 -13.30
C LEU A 79 -1.65 -2.72 -12.75
N VAL A 80 -2.41 -1.91 -12.02
CA VAL A 80 -1.91 -0.72 -11.30
C VAL A 80 -0.77 -1.11 -10.35
N ILE A 81 -1.02 -2.08 -9.48
CA ILE A 81 -0.02 -2.50 -8.48
C ILE A 81 1.18 -3.19 -9.16
N ALA A 82 0.96 -3.94 -10.25
CA ALA A 82 2.03 -4.56 -11.02
C ALA A 82 2.93 -3.52 -11.69
N GLY A 83 2.37 -2.46 -12.28
CA GLY A 83 3.15 -1.37 -12.85
C GLY A 83 3.95 -0.62 -11.79
N LEU A 84 3.35 -0.32 -10.63
CA LEU A 84 4.05 0.28 -9.50
C LEU A 84 5.18 -0.63 -8.96
N ALA A 85 4.92 -1.94 -8.86
CA ALA A 85 5.95 -2.92 -8.48
C ALA A 85 7.09 -2.95 -9.50
N ALA A 86 6.79 -2.92 -10.80
CA ALA A 86 7.81 -2.91 -11.85
C ALA A 86 8.69 -1.65 -11.77
N LEU A 87 8.09 -0.48 -11.59
CA LEU A 87 8.81 0.78 -11.39
C LEU A 87 9.70 0.72 -10.15
N GLY A 88 9.14 0.32 -9.01
CA GLY A 88 9.89 0.17 -7.75
C GLY A 88 11.05 -0.83 -7.86
N ASN A 89 10.81 -1.99 -8.50
CA ASN A 89 11.82 -3.02 -8.74
C ASN A 89 12.96 -2.48 -9.61
N TRP A 90 12.67 -1.69 -10.65
CA TRP A 90 13.71 -1.11 -11.49
C TRP A 90 14.52 -0.01 -10.76
N ILE A 91 13.88 0.81 -9.94
CA ILE A 91 14.59 1.82 -9.14
C ILE A 91 15.51 1.13 -8.13
N ALA A 92 15.00 0.13 -7.41
CA ALA A 92 15.73 -0.57 -6.35
C ALA A 92 16.84 -1.48 -6.87
N PHE A 93 16.52 -2.31 -7.86
CA PHE A 93 17.36 -3.44 -8.32
C PHE A 93 17.85 -3.30 -9.75
N GLY A 94 17.36 -2.32 -10.52
CA GLY A 94 17.79 -2.11 -11.89
C GLY A 94 19.24 -1.64 -12.00
N ALA A 95 19.83 -1.84 -13.18
CA ALA A 95 21.19 -1.43 -13.50
C ALA A 95 21.32 0.10 -13.66
N GLY A 96 22.53 0.61 -13.43
CA GLY A 96 22.90 2.03 -13.55
C GLY A 96 22.79 2.81 -12.23
N GLU A 97 23.38 4.00 -12.22
CA GLU A 97 23.26 4.89 -11.07
C GLU A 97 21.83 5.42 -10.94
N ARG A 98 21.46 5.78 -9.70
CA ARG A 98 20.15 6.36 -9.38
C ARG A 98 20.40 7.69 -8.71
N VAL A 99 19.90 8.74 -9.35
CA VAL A 99 19.89 10.10 -8.82
C VAL A 99 18.46 10.36 -8.39
N CYS A 100 18.23 10.36 -7.08
CA CYS A 100 16.90 10.60 -6.53
C CYS A 100 16.95 11.90 -5.74
N ALA A 101 16.17 12.86 -6.19
CA ALA A 101 15.91 14.06 -5.42
C ALA A 101 14.80 13.74 -4.41
N GLY A 102 15.18 13.64 -3.13
CA GLY A 102 14.26 13.47 -2.02
C GLY A 102 14.19 14.74 -1.19
N SER A 103 12.97 15.16 -0.84
CA SER A 103 12.78 16.05 0.30
C SER A 103 11.96 15.28 1.34
N ILE A 104 12.61 14.86 2.41
CA ILE A 104 11.89 14.49 3.62
C ILE A 104 11.66 15.82 4.35
N LEU A 105 10.46 16.04 4.92
CA LEU A 105 10.17 17.25 5.71
C LEU A 105 11.40 17.53 6.61
N PHE A 106 12.06 18.69 6.42
CA PHE A 106 13.27 19.15 7.12
C PHE A 106 14.65 18.67 6.63
N TRP A 107 14.77 17.80 5.62
CA TRP A 107 16.08 17.42 5.06
C TRP A 107 16.03 17.34 3.53
N LYS A 108 16.73 18.27 2.87
CA LYS A 108 17.18 18.10 1.48
C LYS A 108 18.47 17.31 1.52
N SER A 109 18.44 16.07 1.10
CA SER A 109 19.64 15.27 0.91
C SER A 109 19.67 14.75 -0.52
N ASP A 110 20.79 14.96 -1.20
CA ASP A 110 21.09 14.27 -2.45
C ASP A 110 21.36 12.81 -2.10
N MET A 111 20.30 12.00 -2.12
CA MET A 111 20.37 10.57 -1.90
C MET A 111 20.69 9.86 -3.21
N SER A 112 21.94 10.00 -3.66
CA SER A 112 22.44 9.19 -4.78
C SER A 112 22.80 7.77 -4.32
N GLY A 113 22.69 6.81 -5.23
CA GLY A 113 23.10 5.43 -4.99
C GLY A 113 22.24 4.70 -3.93
N LEU A 114 22.85 4.26 -2.83
CA LEU A 114 22.19 3.44 -1.80
C LEU A 114 21.06 4.18 -1.07
N GLY A 115 21.19 5.50 -0.89
CA GLY A 115 20.17 6.32 -0.22
C GLY A 115 18.81 6.27 -0.92
N CYS A 116 18.81 6.12 -2.25
CA CYS A 116 17.58 5.92 -3.02
C CYS A 116 17.16 4.46 -3.08
N ARG A 117 18.11 3.54 -3.29
CA ARG A 117 17.78 2.12 -3.52
C ARG A 117 17.14 1.45 -2.32
N ILE A 118 17.55 1.78 -1.10
CA ILE A 118 17.02 1.16 0.13
C ILE A 118 15.51 1.45 0.31
N PRO A 119 15.05 2.71 0.37
CA PRO A 119 13.62 2.99 0.58
C PRO A 119 12.75 2.48 -0.58
N PHE A 120 13.19 2.65 -1.84
CA PHE A 120 12.48 2.09 -2.98
C PHE A 120 12.49 0.56 -2.97
N GLY A 121 13.56 -0.08 -2.50
CA GLY A 121 13.66 -1.53 -2.35
C GLY A 121 12.68 -2.08 -1.33
N MET A 122 12.56 -1.42 -0.17
CA MET A 122 11.53 -1.78 0.82
C MET A 122 10.11 -1.60 0.24
N GLY A 123 9.85 -0.46 -0.40
CA GLY A 123 8.57 -0.18 -1.04
C GLY A 123 8.22 -1.20 -2.13
N ALA A 124 9.21 -1.58 -2.96
CA ALA A 124 9.05 -2.59 -3.99
C ALA A 124 8.72 -3.95 -3.38
N LEU A 125 9.44 -4.40 -2.35
CA LEU A 125 9.17 -5.68 -1.67
C LEU A 125 7.75 -5.72 -1.08
N ILE A 126 7.31 -4.65 -0.42
CA ILE A 126 5.94 -4.54 0.12
C ILE A 126 4.91 -4.57 -1.02
N THR A 127 5.14 -3.80 -2.09
CA THR A 127 4.23 -3.72 -3.24
C THR A 127 4.11 -5.07 -3.96
N ASN A 128 5.21 -5.81 -4.13
CA ASN A 128 5.20 -7.17 -4.66
C ASN A 128 4.41 -8.14 -3.75
N ALA A 129 4.57 -8.04 -2.43
CA ALA A 129 3.79 -8.87 -1.51
C ALA A 129 2.28 -8.58 -1.59
N ILE A 130 1.90 -7.30 -1.71
CA ILE A 130 0.51 -6.88 -1.96
C ILE A 130 0.02 -7.43 -3.30
N LEU A 131 0.82 -7.32 -4.36
CA LEU A 131 0.48 -7.83 -5.69
C LEU A 131 0.14 -9.33 -5.64
N LEU A 132 1.02 -10.13 -5.01
CA LEU A 132 0.80 -11.57 -4.85
C LEU A 132 -0.48 -11.87 -4.08
N LEU A 133 -0.73 -11.16 -2.97
CA LEU A 133 -1.96 -11.31 -2.20
C LEU A 133 -3.20 -10.96 -3.04
N MET A 134 -3.17 -9.87 -3.80
CA MET A 134 -4.28 -9.45 -4.68
C MET A 134 -4.55 -10.49 -5.76
N VAL A 135 -3.51 -11.02 -6.41
CA VAL A 135 -3.62 -12.08 -7.41
C VAL A 135 -4.28 -13.31 -6.81
N VAL A 136 -3.82 -13.77 -5.64
CA VAL A 136 -4.41 -14.92 -4.94
C VAL A 136 -5.88 -14.67 -4.58
N VAL A 137 -6.22 -13.48 -4.07
CA VAL A 137 -7.60 -13.13 -3.69
C VAL A 137 -8.52 -13.07 -4.91
N VAL A 138 -8.08 -12.47 -6.02
CA VAL A 138 -8.87 -12.39 -7.26
C VAL A 138 -9.06 -13.78 -7.86
N LEU A 139 -8.00 -14.61 -7.92
CA LEU A 139 -8.10 -16.00 -8.37
C LEU A 139 -9.04 -16.83 -7.49
N GLN A 140 -8.99 -16.66 -6.16
CA GLN A 140 -9.87 -17.35 -5.22
C GLN A 140 -11.34 -16.97 -5.45
N LYS A 141 -11.63 -15.69 -5.73
CA LYS A 141 -12.97 -15.25 -6.10
C LYS A 141 -13.41 -15.84 -7.45
N ALA A 142 -12.52 -15.84 -8.45
CA ALA A 142 -12.82 -16.38 -9.77
C ALA A 142 -13.10 -17.89 -9.75
N MET A 143 -12.45 -18.65 -8.87
CA MET A 143 -12.64 -20.10 -8.73
C MET A 143 -13.80 -20.52 -7.81
N GLY A 144 -14.67 -19.59 -7.41
CA GLY A 144 -15.86 -19.92 -6.62
C GLY A 144 -15.63 -20.03 -5.10
N GLY A 145 -14.52 -19.50 -4.57
CA GLY A 145 -14.39 -19.26 -3.13
C GLY A 145 -13.22 -19.95 -2.41
N PRO A 146 -13.25 -19.98 -1.06
CA PRO A 146 -12.07 -20.21 -0.23
C PRO A 146 -11.37 -21.56 -0.21
N PRO A 147 -12.01 -22.73 -0.43
CA PRO A 147 -11.36 -23.99 -0.02
C PRO A 147 -10.11 -24.32 -0.83
N ARG A 148 -9.94 -23.77 -2.05
CA ARG A 148 -8.83 -24.15 -2.95
C ARG A 148 -7.53 -23.36 -2.75
N LEU A 149 -7.60 -22.11 -2.28
CA LEU A 149 -6.43 -21.21 -2.19
C LEU A 149 -6.13 -20.70 -0.77
N ALA A 150 -6.70 -21.32 0.27
CA ALA A 150 -6.47 -20.93 1.65
C ALA A 150 -4.98 -20.97 2.05
N GLY A 151 -4.24 -22.00 1.61
CA GLY A 151 -2.80 -22.13 1.84
C GLY A 151 -1.98 -20.99 1.21
N PRO A 152 -2.05 -20.80 -0.13
CA PRO A 152 -1.41 -19.67 -0.81
C PRO A 152 -1.76 -18.32 -0.21
N ARG A 153 -3.03 -18.10 0.15
CA ARG A 153 -3.47 -16.86 0.79
C ARG A 153 -2.75 -16.60 2.10
N ARG A 154 -2.73 -17.58 3.01
CA ARG A 154 -2.02 -17.47 4.30
C ARG A 154 -0.53 -17.23 4.11
N TRP A 155 0.08 -17.86 3.10
CA TRP A 155 1.48 -17.62 2.76
C TRP A 155 1.72 -16.17 2.31
N THR A 156 0.89 -15.64 1.42
CA THR A 156 1.01 -14.23 0.97
C THR A 156 0.73 -13.22 2.10
N GLU A 157 -0.20 -13.51 3.01
CA GLU A 157 -0.46 -12.69 4.19
C GLU A 157 0.76 -12.66 5.13
N ASN A 158 1.37 -13.81 5.39
CA ASN A 158 2.61 -13.89 6.19
C ASN A 158 3.79 -13.20 5.51
N LEU A 159 3.91 -13.33 4.18
CA LEU A 159 4.94 -12.64 3.40
C LEU A 159 4.77 -11.13 3.51
N LEU A 160 3.55 -10.61 3.40
CA LEU A 160 3.27 -9.19 3.57
C LEU A 160 3.65 -8.71 4.98
N LEU A 161 3.29 -9.46 6.02
CA LEU A 161 3.69 -9.14 7.40
C LEU A 161 5.21 -9.12 7.56
N LEU A 162 5.91 -10.07 6.95
CA LEU A 162 7.37 -10.12 6.96
C LEU A 162 7.97 -8.89 6.28
N MET A 163 7.45 -8.46 5.13
CA MET A 163 7.93 -7.26 4.41
C MET A 163 7.59 -5.95 5.12
N LEU A 164 6.52 -5.93 5.91
CA LEU A 164 6.16 -4.79 6.76
C LEU A 164 6.92 -4.77 8.09
N ALA A 165 7.53 -5.89 8.52
CA ALA A 165 8.21 -5.99 9.81
C ALA A 165 9.29 -4.92 10.04
N PRO A 166 10.13 -4.52 9.07
CA PRO A 166 11.12 -3.45 9.26
C PRO A 166 10.51 -2.09 9.63
N ILE A 167 9.24 -1.84 9.29
CA ILE A 167 8.51 -0.60 9.61
C ILE A 167 7.71 -0.78 10.90
N LEU A 168 6.98 -1.89 11.02
CA LEU A 168 6.08 -2.13 12.15
C LEU A 168 6.84 -2.40 13.45
N LEU A 169 7.95 -3.15 13.39
CA LEU A 169 8.68 -3.57 14.58
C LEU A 169 9.30 -2.39 15.35
N PRO A 170 9.97 -1.40 14.71
CA PRO A 170 10.42 -0.20 15.41
C PRO A 170 9.28 0.59 16.06
N VAL A 171 8.14 0.73 15.39
CA VAL A 171 6.96 1.43 15.95
C VAL A 171 6.43 0.69 17.18
N VAL A 172 6.29 -0.63 17.09
CA VAL A 172 5.84 -1.48 18.20
C VAL A 172 6.81 -1.38 19.38
N LEU A 173 8.12 -1.51 19.13
CA LEU A 173 9.15 -1.38 20.16
C LEU A 173 9.14 0.01 20.81
N PHE A 174 8.98 1.08 20.02
CA PHE A 174 8.87 2.44 20.55
C PHE A 174 7.66 2.61 21.47
N LEU A 175 6.48 2.12 21.06
CA LEU A 175 5.27 2.18 21.87
C LEU A 175 5.41 1.36 23.16
N PHE A 176 6.00 0.16 23.08
CA PHE A 176 6.27 -0.66 24.26
C PHE A 176 7.25 0.04 25.21
N ALA A 177 8.37 0.55 24.70
CA ALA A 177 9.36 1.26 25.49
C ALA A 177 8.74 2.50 26.18
N ARG A 178 7.99 3.31 25.44
CA ARG A 178 7.27 4.46 25.98
C ARG A 178 6.31 4.05 27.10
N SER A 179 5.46 3.05 26.86
CA SER A 179 4.50 2.57 27.86
C SER A 179 5.19 2.00 29.11
N GLY A 180 6.32 1.32 28.93
CA GLY A 180 7.13 0.78 30.02
C GLY A 180 7.77 1.90 30.85
N LEU A 181 8.30 2.93 30.21
CA LEU A 181 8.86 4.11 30.89
C LEU A 181 7.79 4.86 31.69
N GLU A 182 6.62 5.12 31.09
CA GLU A 182 5.48 5.74 31.79
C GLU A 182 5.06 4.90 33.01
N ALA A 183 5.07 3.57 32.89
CA ALA A 183 4.74 2.68 34.00
C ALA A 183 5.79 2.69 35.12
N VAL A 184 7.07 2.73 34.78
CA VAL A 184 8.18 2.84 35.74
C VAL A 184 8.15 4.19 36.44
N MET A 185 7.94 5.29 35.71
CA MET A 185 7.81 6.64 36.31
C MET A 185 6.64 6.69 37.30
N THR A 186 5.47 6.16 36.92
CA THR A 186 4.30 6.09 37.81
C THR A 186 4.60 5.27 39.08
N ARG A 187 5.36 4.18 38.94
CA ARG A 187 5.77 3.34 40.06
C ARG A 187 6.73 4.07 41.00
N LEU A 188 7.67 4.85 40.46
CA LEU A 188 8.61 5.66 41.24
C LEU A 188 7.90 6.78 42.00
N GLU A 189 6.90 7.42 41.39
CA GLU A 189 6.14 8.53 42.00
C GLU A 189 5.13 8.05 43.05
N THR A 190 4.39 6.97 42.77
CA THR A 190 3.25 6.55 43.61
C THR A 190 3.56 5.36 44.52
N GLY A 191 4.67 4.66 44.31
CA GLY A 191 4.97 3.39 44.98
C GLY A 191 4.03 2.24 44.58
N SER A 192 3.20 2.41 43.54
CA SER A 192 2.23 1.42 43.04
C SER A 192 2.38 1.25 41.52
N TRP A 193 2.13 0.05 40.99
CA TRP A 193 2.14 -0.15 39.53
C TRP A 193 0.84 0.40 38.93
N PRO A 194 0.86 1.06 37.75
CA PRO A 194 -0.35 1.57 37.13
C PRO A 194 -1.31 0.43 36.80
N ARG A 195 -2.53 0.51 37.35
CA ARG A 195 -3.62 -0.41 37.03
C ARG A 195 -4.43 0.15 35.87
N ASN A 196 -4.69 -0.68 34.88
CA ASN A 196 -5.60 -0.35 33.80
C ASN A 196 -7.06 -0.50 34.26
N GLU A 197 -7.55 0.48 35.04
CA GLU A 197 -8.91 0.49 35.60
C GLU A 197 -9.98 0.38 34.50
N GLY A 198 -9.74 0.96 33.32
CA GLY A 198 -10.62 0.83 32.17
C GLY A 198 -10.75 -0.61 31.66
N PHE A 199 -9.65 -1.37 31.62
CA PHE A 199 -9.68 -2.80 31.29
C PHE A 199 -10.41 -3.61 32.37
N ILE A 200 -10.16 -3.30 33.65
CA ILE A 200 -10.82 -3.97 34.79
C ILE A 200 -12.33 -3.75 34.74
N ALA A 201 -12.78 -2.52 34.50
CA ALA A 201 -14.20 -2.17 34.37
C ALA A 201 -14.86 -2.93 33.20
N ARG A 202 -14.20 -2.99 32.03
CA ARG A 202 -14.71 -3.76 30.87
C ARG A 202 -14.83 -5.26 31.16
N MET A 203 -13.84 -5.84 31.83
CA MET A 203 -13.87 -7.26 32.20
C MET A 203 -14.95 -7.55 33.25
N LYS A 204 -15.16 -6.65 34.23
CA LYS A 204 -16.27 -6.74 35.19
C LYS A 204 -17.62 -6.68 34.48
N ALA A 205 -17.82 -5.76 33.55
CA ALA A 205 -19.05 -5.63 32.78
C ALA A 205 -19.36 -6.90 31.94
N LYS A 206 -18.36 -7.46 31.24
CA LYS A 206 -18.52 -8.73 30.49
C LYS A 206 -18.90 -9.89 31.42
N ARG A 207 -18.28 -9.99 32.59
CA ARG A 207 -18.57 -11.07 33.55
C ARG A 207 -19.98 -10.97 34.14
N ALA A 208 -20.48 -9.74 34.32
CA ALA A 208 -21.85 -9.50 34.75
C ALA A 208 -22.87 -9.91 33.66
N GLN A 209 -22.57 -9.67 32.38
CA GLN A 209 -23.43 -10.08 31.26
C GLN A 209 -23.44 -11.58 30.99
N GLY A 210 -22.35 -12.29 31.32
CA GLY A 210 -22.22 -13.75 31.12
C GLY A 210 -22.94 -14.60 32.18
N LYS A 211 -23.31 -14.03 33.34
CA LYS A 211 -24.20 -14.67 34.30
C LYS A 211 -25.64 -14.43 33.86
N LYS A 212 -26.18 -15.28 32.98
CA LYS A 212 -27.64 -15.38 32.85
C LYS A 212 -28.19 -15.90 34.20
N PRO A 213 -29.23 -15.27 34.76
CA PRO A 213 -29.92 -15.86 35.90
C PRO A 213 -30.62 -17.15 35.41
N GLU A 214 -30.26 -18.27 36.02
CA GLU A 214 -31.03 -19.52 35.95
C GLU A 214 -32.33 -19.38 36.76
#